data_AF-A0A539DMR2-F1
#
_entry.id   AF-A0A539DMR2-F1
#
_cell.length_a   1.000
_cell.length_b   1.000
_cell.length_c   1.000
_cell.angle_alpha   90.00
_cell.angle_beta   90.00
_cell.angle_gamma   90.00
#
_symmetry.space_group_name_H-M   'P 1'
#
loop_
_entity.id
_entity.type
_entity.pdbx_description
1 polymer ?
#
loop_
_entity_poly.entity_id
_entity_poly.type
_entity_poly.pdbx_seq_one_letter_code
_entity_poly.pdbx_strand_id
1 'polypeptide(L)'
;MVTVRTVTGDIDSSALGVTLFHEHLLNDGSAAWRRPEPDDDEGWAIARTPVRMEYLGRLRNDPYVSLDNTRLDDVNLAAEEAARFRVAGGDTIIDVTPPGIGRDPQGLRQIAARTGLNIVMGCGYYLERAHPDGLSAMPIDDIADQIASDILQGTDGVRAGVIGE
;
A
#
# COMPACT_ATOMS: atom_id res chain seq x y z
N MET A 1 15.58 -24.68 1.85
CA MET A 1 14.22 -24.11 1.86
C MET A 1 14.35 -22.68 2.33
N VAL A 2 13.90 -21.72 1.52
CA VAL A 2 14.09 -20.28 1.74
C VAL A 2 12.82 -19.74 2.37
N THR A 3 12.93 -19.08 3.51
CA THR A 3 11.78 -18.54 4.23
C THR A 3 11.30 -17.24 3.58
N VAL A 4 9.98 -17.13 3.37
CA VAL A 4 9.29 -15.88 3.02
C VAL A 4 8.44 -15.47 4.21
N ARG A 5 8.50 -14.19 4.58
CA ARG A 5 7.79 -13.66 5.74
C ARG A 5 6.49 -12.99 5.32
N THR A 6 5.37 -13.52 5.79
CA THR A 6 4.03 -12.96 5.56
C THR A 6 3.50 -12.31 6.83
N VAL A 7 2.44 -11.52 6.71
CA VAL A 7 1.78 -10.85 7.85
C VAL A 7 1.12 -11.82 8.84
N THR A 8 0.92 -13.08 8.43
CA THR A 8 0.36 -14.15 9.26
C THR A 8 1.41 -15.18 9.72
N GLY A 9 2.67 -15.02 9.33
CA GLY A 9 3.76 -15.93 9.69
C GLY A 9 4.71 -16.23 8.54
N ASP A 10 5.79 -16.94 8.88
CA ASP A 10 6.79 -17.35 7.90
C ASP A 10 6.28 -18.58 7.10
N ILE A 11 6.45 -18.56 5.77
CA ILE A 11 6.15 -19.67 4.85
C ILE A 11 7.41 -20.12 4.12
N ASP A 12 7.42 -21.31 3.53
CA ASP A 12 8.48 -21.70 2.59
C ASP A 12 8.27 -21.03 1.23
N SER A 13 9.35 -20.67 0.54
CA SER A 13 9.31 -20.07 -0.80
C SER A 13 8.54 -20.89 -1.83
N SER A 14 8.47 -22.21 -1.68
CA SER A 14 7.66 -23.09 -2.56
C SER A 14 6.15 -22.88 -2.40
N ALA A 15 5.71 -22.23 -1.32
CA ALA A 15 4.31 -21.89 -1.05
C ALA A 15 3.90 -20.51 -1.59
N LEU A 16 4.80 -19.78 -2.28
CA LEU A 16 4.47 -18.49 -2.88
C LEU A 16 3.39 -18.59 -3.97
N GLY A 17 3.43 -19.66 -4.78
CA GLY A 17 2.47 -19.87 -5.86
C GLY A 17 2.39 -18.69 -6.84
N VAL A 18 1.19 -18.43 -7.37
CA VAL A 18 0.94 -17.28 -8.26
C VAL A 18 0.99 -16.00 -7.43
N THR A 19 1.95 -15.12 -7.73
CA THR A 19 2.28 -13.97 -6.90
C THR A 19 2.14 -12.65 -7.67
N LEU A 20 1.46 -11.67 -7.08
CA LEU A 20 1.57 -10.26 -7.46
C LEU A 20 2.68 -9.62 -6.62
N PHE A 21 3.74 -9.16 -7.28
CA PHE A 21 4.98 -8.73 -6.62
C PHE A 21 5.00 -7.26 -6.17
N HIS A 22 4.03 -6.47 -6.61
CA HIS A 22 3.99 -5.04 -6.33
C HIS A 22 2.54 -4.58 -6.38
N GLU A 23 1.91 -4.48 -5.22
CA GLU A 23 0.55 -3.96 -5.08
C GLU A 23 0.48 -3.04 -3.86
N HIS A 24 -0.62 -2.29 -3.78
CA HIS A 24 -1.05 -1.58 -2.58
C HIS A 24 -2.48 -2.01 -2.26
N LEU A 25 -2.66 -2.73 -1.17
CA LEU A 25 -3.98 -3.12 -0.68
C LEU A 25 -4.62 -1.99 0.14
N LEU A 26 -3.78 -1.24 0.85
CA LEU A 26 -4.15 -0.06 1.62
C LEU A 26 -3.08 1.01 1.48
N ASN A 27 -3.45 2.26 1.26
CA ASN A 27 -2.52 3.39 1.22
C ASN A 27 -3.20 4.75 1.45
N ASP A 28 -2.38 5.77 1.70
CA ASP A 28 -2.72 7.18 1.62
C ASP A 28 -1.77 7.89 0.65
N GLY A 29 -2.22 8.05 -0.59
CA GLY A 29 -1.52 8.79 -1.64
C GLY A 29 -1.86 10.28 -1.69
N SER A 30 -2.49 10.85 -0.65
CA SER A 30 -2.95 12.25 -0.68
C SER A 30 -1.84 13.29 -0.87
N ALA A 31 -0.58 12.95 -0.57
CA ALA A 31 0.57 13.78 -0.91
C ALA A 31 0.80 13.96 -2.43
N ALA A 32 0.22 13.07 -3.26
CA ALA A 32 0.22 13.18 -4.71
C ALA A 32 -1.01 13.93 -5.25
N TRP A 33 -1.95 14.33 -4.39
CA TRP A 33 -3.13 15.10 -4.82
C TRP A 33 -2.69 16.39 -5.52
N ARG A 34 -3.24 16.59 -6.71
CA ARG A 34 -3.00 17.79 -7.48
C ARG A 34 -4.22 18.67 -7.37
N ARG A 35 -4.01 19.82 -6.74
CA ARG A 35 -5.00 20.87 -6.63
C ARG A 35 -5.48 21.33 -8.01
N PRO A 36 -6.80 21.39 -8.28
CA PRO A 36 -7.34 22.00 -9.49
C PRO A 36 -6.99 23.49 -9.60
N GLU A 37 -6.90 24.00 -10.82
CA GLU A 37 -6.80 25.44 -11.06
C GLU A 37 -8.05 26.17 -10.52
N PRO A 38 -7.96 27.48 -10.16
CA PRO A 38 -9.09 28.21 -9.61
C PRO A 38 -10.35 28.26 -10.49
N ASP A 39 -10.19 28.13 -11.81
CA ASP A 39 -11.25 28.15 -12.81
C ASP A 39 -11.69 26.76 -13.32
N ASP A 40 -11.15 25.68 -12.74
CA ASP A 40 -11.54 24.29 -13.06
C ASP A 40 -12.70 23.83 -12.15
N ASP A 41 -13.92 24.28 -12.46
CA ASP A 41 -15.14 23.94 -11.70
C ASP A 41 -15.37 22.42 -11.61
N GLU A 42 -15.13 21.68 -12.69
CA GLU A 42 -15.26 20.20 -12.70
C GLU A 42 -14.20 19.57 -11.80
N GLY A 43 -12.94 20.01 -11.89
CA GLY A 43 -11.87 19.55 -11.02
C GLY A 43 -12.17 19.77 -9.53
N TRP A 44 -12.74 20.92 -9.16
CA TRP A 44 -13.16 21.17 -7.78
C TRP A 44 -14.35 20.31 -7.33
N ALA A 45 -15.29 20.00 -8.23
CA ALA A 45 -16.38 19.08 -7.96
C ALA A 45 -15.86 17.66 -7.71
N ILE A 46 -14.92 17.19 -8.55
CA ILE A 46 -14.28 15.87 -8.43
C ILE A 46 -13.44 15.78 -7.15
N ALA A 47 -12.67 16.83 -6.83
CA ALA A 47 -11.77 16.83 -5.68
C ALA A 47 -12.47 16.53 -4.35
N ARG A 48 -13.76 16.88 -4.22
CA ARG A 48 -14.53 16.85 -2.96
C ARG A 48 -15.65 15.82 -2.94
N THR A 49 -15.75 14.96 -3.96
CA THR A 49 -16.80 13.96 -4.09
C THR A 49 -16.17 12.58 -4.25
N PRO A 50 -16.80 11.49 -3.74
CA PRO A 50 -16.37 10.14 -4.06
C PRO A 50 -16.28 9.91 -5.57
N VAL A 51 -15.42 8.99 -6.01
CA VAL A 51 -15.27 8.63 -7.42
C VAL A 51 -16.63 8.20 -8.00
N ARG A 52 -16.96 8.75 -9.17
CA ARG A 52 -18.22 8.48 -9.87
C ARG A 52 -17.98 8.24 -11.34
N MET A 53 -18.83 7.40 -11.95
CA MET A 53 -18.77 7.08 -13.37
C MET A 53 -18.89 8.31 -14.28
N GLU A 54 -19.61 9.35 -13.85
CA GLU A 54 -19.75 10.61 -14.60
C GLU A 54 -18.40 11.30 -14.86
N TYR A 55 -17.43 11.14 -13.95
CA TYR A 55 -16.10 11.77 -14.04
C TYR A 55 -15.02 10.86 -14.62
N LEU A 56 -15.35 9.63 -15.01
CA LEU A 56 -14.37 8.62 -15.41
C LEU A 56 -13.47 9.08 -16.57
N GLY A 57 -14.01 9.85 -17.51
CA GLY A 57 -13.23 10.42 -18.61
C GLY A 57 -12.15 11.39 -18.13
N ARG A 58 -12.51 12.28 -17.18
CA ARG A 58 -11.57 13.23 -16.56
C ARG A 58 -10.54 12.50 -15.71
N LEU A 59 -10.97 11.57 -14.85
CA LEU A 59 -10.10 10.81 -13.94
C LEU A 59 -9.07 9.93 -14.66
N ARG A 60 -9.38 9.39 -15.84
CA ARG A 60 -8.40 8.61 -16.63
C ARG A 60 -7.22 9.45 -17.12
N ASN A 61 -7.44 10.73 -17.40
CA ASN A 61 -6.39 11.65 -17.81
C ASN A 61 -5.75 12.36 -16.61
N ASP A 62 -6.46 12.38 -15.48
CA ASP A 62 -6.13 13.25 -14.38
C ASP A 62 -6.46 12.66 -12.99
N PRO A 63 -5.94 11.47 -12.66
CA PRO A 63 -6.42 10.66 -11.52
C PRO A 63 -6.20 11.36 -10.17
N TYR A 64 -5.14 12.15 -10.07
CA TYR A 64 -4.79 12.88 -8.85
C TYR A 64 -5.65 14.13 -8.58
N VAL A 65 -6.65 14.43 -9.41
CA VAL A 65 -7.60 15.54 -9.13
C VAL A 65 -8.55 15.19 -7.99
N SER A 66 -8.91 13.91 -7.84
CA SER A 66 -9.84 13.40 -6.83
C SER A 66 -9.09 13.01 -5.57
N LEU A 67 -9.46 13.59 -4.42
CA LEU A 67 -8.93 13.16 -3.13
C LEU A 67 -9.33 11.72 -2.79
N ASP A 68 -10.54 11.32 -3.17
CA ASP A 68 -11.05 9.95 -2.99
C ASP A 68 -10.21 8.94 -3.78
N ASN A 69 -9.89 9.22 -5.04
CA ASN A 69 -9.06 8.33 -5.87
C ASN A 69 -7.60 8.22 -5.39
N THR A 70 -7.11 9.14 -4.54
CA THR A 70 -5.74 9.08 -4.02
C THR A 70 -5.56 8.14 -2.83
N ARG A 71 -6.62 7.47 -2.36
CA ARG A 71 -6.55 6.62 -1.17
C ARG A 71 -7.15 5.25 -1.43
N LEU A 72 -6.59 4.27 -0.75
CA LEU A 72 -7.13 2.93 -0.60
C LEU A 72 -7.25 2.69 0.91
N ASP A 73 -8.38 3.06 1.50
CA ASP A 73 -8.56 3.11 2.96
C ASP A 73 -9.71 2.23 3.48
N ASP A 74 -10.38 1.48 2.60
CA ASP A 74 -11.43 0.52 2.96
C ASP A 74 -10.91 -0.93 2.93
N VAL A 75 -10.60 -1.46 4.12
CA VAL A 75 -10.18 -2.86 4.33
C VAL A 75 -11.20 -3.87 3.80
N ASN A 76 -12.50 -3.54 3.83
CA ASN A 76 -13.53 -4.45 3.31
C ASN A 76 -13.48 -4.53 1.80
N LEU A 77 -13.43 -3.39 1.13
CA LEU A 77 -13.31 -3.33 -0.31
C LEU A 77 -11.99 -3.98 -0.79
N ALA A 78 -10.87 -3.68 -0.11
CA ALA A 78 -9.58 -4.29 -0.42
C ALA A 78 -9.62 -5.82 -0.30
N ALA A 79 -10.27 -6.36 0.74
CA ALA A 79 -10.44 -7.81 0.89
C ALA A 79 -11.34 -8.44 -0.19
N GLU A 80 -12.40 -7.74 -0.61
CA GLU A 80 -13.27 -8.20 -1.70
C GLU A 80 -12.55 -8.24 -3.05
N GLU A 81 -11.76 -7.22 -3.36
CA GLU A 81 -10.96 -7.17 -4.59
C GLU A 81 -9.84 -8.23 -4.57
N ALA A 82 -9.10 -8.35 -3.47
CA ALA A 82 -8.07 -9.38 -3.30
C ALA A 82 -8.65 -10.80 -3.36
N ALA A 83 -9.88 -11.02 -2.87
CA ALA A 83 -10.56 -12.31 -3.00
C ALA A 83 -10.78 -12.70 -4.47
N ARG A 84 -10.96 -11.76 -5.39
CA ARG A 84 -11.07 -12.05 -6.84
C ARG A 84 -9.77 -12.62 -7.38
N PHE A 85 -8.62 -12.08 -6.95
CA PHE A 85 -7.31 -12.64 -7.29
C PHE A 85 -7.16 -14.07 -6.75
N ARG A 86 -7.55 -14.31 -5.49
CA ARG A 86 -7.55 -15.65 -4.90
C ARG A 86 -8.40 -16.64 -5.71
N VAL A 87 -9.62 -16.24 -6.11
CA VAL A 87 -10.54 -17.06 -6.91
C VAL A 87 -9.97 -17.35 -8.31
N ALA A 88 -9.21 -16.41 -8.88
CA ALA A 88 -8.53 -16.58 -10.16
C ALA A 88 -7.28 -17.49 -10.08
N GLY A 89 -6.96 -18.05 -8.91
CA GLY A 89 -5.80 -18.92 -8.70
C GLY A 89 -4.56 -18.22 -8.16
N GLY A 90 -4.70 -16.96 -7.71
CA GLY A 90 -3.67 -16.23 -6.98
C GLY A 90 -3.41 -16.82 -5.60
N ASP A 91 -2.16 -16.76 -5.14
CA ASP A 91 -1.72 -17.30 -3.86
C ASP A 91 -1.10 -16.22 -2.95
N THR A 92 -0.31 -15.30 -3.53
CA THR A 92 0.45 -14.30 -2.76
C THR A 92 0.32 -12.88 -3.32
N ILE A 93 0.18 -11.90 -2.43
CA ILE A 93 0.31 -10.46 -2.75
C ILE A 93 1.46 -9.88 -1.93
N ILE A 94 2.35 -9.14 -2.57
CA ILE A 94 3.36 -8.33 -1.89
C ILE A 94 2.86 -6.88 -1.87
N ASP A 95 2.45 -6.43 -0.69
CA ASP A 95 2.10 -5.04 -0.43
C ASP A 95 3.36 -4.26 -0.09
N VAL A 96 3.76 -3.36 -0.98
CA VAL A 96 5.00 -2.58 -0.86
C VAL A 96 4.77 -1.18 -0.31
N THR A 97 3.66 -0.94 0.38
CA THR A 97 3.33 0.37 0.96
C THR A 97 4.25 0.67 2.16
N PRO A 98 5.14 1.68 2.10
CA PRO A 98 5.93 2.11 3.24
C PRO A 98 5.12 3.00 4.21
N PRO A 99 5.63 3.25 5.43
CA PRO A 99 4.95 4.08 6.44
C PRO A 99 4.49 5.45 5.94
N GLY A 100 5.29 6.12 5.11
CA GLY A 100 5.03 7.48 4.61
C GLY A 100 3.79 7.61 3.71
N ILE A 101 3.26 6.50 3.18
CA ILE A 101 2.03 6.48 2.36
C ILE A 101 0.99 5.51 2.92
N GLY A 102 0.93 5.33 4.24
CA GLY A 102 -0.21 4.67 4.89
C GLY A 102 -0.12 3.16 5.04
N ARG A 103 1.07 2.60 5.26
CA ARG A 103 1.23 1.18 5.63
C ARG A 103 0.34 0.80 6.83
N ASP A 104 -0.50 -0.21 6.67
CA ASP A 104 -1.40 -0.71 7.73
C ASP A 104 -1.20 -2.22 8.00
N PRO A 105 -0.35 -2.60 8.97
CA PRO A 105 -0.10 -4.00 9.29
C PRO A 105 -1.33 -4.78 9.76
N GLN A 106 -2.26 -4.12 10.48
CA GLN A 106 -3.47 -4.79 10.97
C GLN A 106 -4.49 -4.98 9.85
N GLY A 107 -4.66 -3.99 8.99
CA GLY A 107 -5.45 -4.09 7.78
C GLY A 107 -4.99 -5.24 6.89
N LEU A 108 -3.68 -5.34 6.64
CA LEU A 108 -3.11 -6.46 5.87
C LEU A 108 -3.38 -7.83 6.52
N ARG A 109 -3.28 -7.95 7.85
CA ARG A 109 -3.65 -9.20 8.55
C ARG A 109 -5.13 -9.55 8.39
N GLN A 110 -6.02 -8.55 8.45
CA GLN A 110 -7.44 -8.76 8.25
C GLN A 110 -7.75 -9.24 6.82
N ILE A 111 -7.11 -8.64 5.82
CA ILE A 111 -7.25 -9.04 4.42
C ILE A 111 -6.72 -10.46 4.22
N ALA A 112 -5.54 -10.80 4.76
CA ALA A 112 -4.98 -12.16 4.70
C ALA A 112 -5.93 -13.18 5.32
N ALA A 113 -6.46 -12.90 6.52
CA ALA A 113 -7.37 -13.80 7.22
C ALA A 113 -8.70 -14.03 6.47
N ARG A 114 -9.22 -13.01 5.78
CA ARG A 114 -10.48 -13.09 5.02
C ARG A 114 -10.34 -13.77 3.67
N THR A 115 -9.19 -13.62 3.02
CA THR A 115 -8.97 -14.09 1.65
C THR A 115 -8.23 -15.43 1.60
N GLY A 116 -7.48 -15.76 2.65
CA GLY A 116 -6.56 -16.90 2.65
C GLY A 116 -5.35 -16.71 1.72
N LEU A 117 -5.08 -15.48 1.27
CA LEU A 117 -3.86 -15.13 0.54
C LEU A 117 -2.68 -15.03 1.51
N ASN A 118 -1.50 -15.40 1.03
CA ASN A 118 -0.26 -14.97 1.65
C ASN A 118 -0.07 -13.48 1.36
N ILE A 119 0.14 -12.66 2.39
CA ILE A 119 0.42 -11.22 2.19
C ILE A 119 1.78 -10.90 2.78
N VAL A 120 2.68 -10.37 1.96
CA VAL A 120 4.01 -9.89 2.38
C VAL A 120 3.94 -8.38 2.53
N MET A 121 4.35 -7.86 3.69
CA MET A 121 4.38 -6.42 3.96
C MET A 121 5.77 -5.84 3.68
N GLY A 122 5.81 -4.69 3.02
CA GLY A 122 7.02 -3.91 2.75
C GLY A 122 7.45 -2.98 3.89
N CYS A 123 8.67 -2.47 3.77
CA CYS A 123 9.23 -1.43 4.63
C CYS A 123 10.22 -0.54 3.85
N GLY A 124 10.47 0.66 4.36
CA GLY A 124 11.36 1.62 3.71
C GLY A 124 10.79 3.03 3.76
N TYR A 125 11.33 3.88 2.89
CA TYR A 125 10.86 5.23 2.67
C TYR A 125 10.58 5.41 1.18
N TYR A 126 9.61 6.26 0.87
CA TYR A 126 9.15 6.47 -0.49
C TYR A 126 9.79 7.70 -1.14
N LEU A 127 9.09 8.31 -2.09
CA LEU A 127 9.47 9.59 -2.68
C LEU A 127 9.54 10.70 -1.63
N GLU A 128 10.39 11.69 -1.90
CA GLU A 128 10.69 12.81 -0.99
C GLU A 128 9.46 13.49 -0.38
N ARG A 129 8.39 13.67 -1.18
CA ARG A 129 7.12 14.28 -0.73
C ARG A 129 6.38 13.50 0.36
N ALA A 130 6.70 12.22 0.53
CA ALA A 130 6.12 11.32 1.52
C ALA A 130 7.11 10.97 2.65
N HIS A 131 8.30 11.58 2.64
CA HIS A 131 9.24 11.40 3.74
C HIS A 131 8.68 12.00 5.04
N PRO A 132 8.88 11.33 6.18
CA PRO A 132 8.61 11.95 7.47
C PRO A 132 9.59 13.11 7.73
N ASP A 133 9.17 14.03 8.59
CA ASP A 133 10.00 15.14 9.02
C ASP A 133 11.35 14.63 9.59
N GLY A 134 12.44 15.23 9.13
CA GLY A 134 13.79 14.92 9.60
C GLY A 134 14.51 13.78 8.89
N LEU A 135 13.88 13.03 7.97
CA LEU A 135 14.56 11.96 7.23
C LEU A 135 15.78 12.46 6.46
N SER A 136 15.69 13.64 5.85
CA SER A 136 16.78 14.24 5.07
C SER A 136 18.03 14.60 5.89
N ALA A 137 17.88 14.76 7.21
CA ALA A 137 18.97 15.02 8.13
C ALA A 137 19.44 13.76 8.88
N MET A 138 18.78 12.62 8.66
CA MET A 138 19.06 11.37 9.34
C MET A 138 20.34 10.72 8.78
N PRO A 139 21.28 10.28 9.65
CA PRO A 139 22.41 9.45 9.23
C PRO A 139 21.94 8.20 8.50
N ILE A 140 22.71 7.77 7.49
CA ILE A 140 22.37 6.59 6.67
C ILE A 140 22.26 5.32 7.54
N ASP A 141 23.10 5.18 8.56
CA ASP A 141 23.06 4.03 9.47
C ASP A 141 21.76 4.01 10.27
N ASP A 142 21.25 5.17 10.70
CA ASP A 142 19.97 5.26 11.42
C ASP A 142 18.78 4.92 10.51
N ILE A 143 18.85 5.29 9.22
CA ILE A 143 17.86 4.89 8.20
C ILE A 143 17.89 3.36 8.02
N ALA A 144 19.08 2.78 7.91
CA ALA A 144 19.25 1.34 7.77
C ALA A 144 18.73 0.59 9.01
N ASP A 145 18.99 1.10 10.21
CA ASP A 145 18.51 0.53 11.47
C ASP A 145 16.97 0.55 11.57
N GLN A 146 16.31 1.61 11.09
CA GLN A 146 14.84 1.66 11.04
C GLN A 146 14.26 0.61 10.09
N ILE A 147 14.83 0.48 8.89
CA ILE A 147 14.43 -0.55 7.91
C ILE A 147 14.68 -1.96 8.47
N ALA A 148 15.83 -2.17 9.11
CA ALA A 148 16.18 -3.44 9.75
C ALA A 148 15.22 -3.76 10.91
N SER A 149 14.81 -2.76 11.69
CA SER A 149 13.83 -2.92 12.77
C SER A 149 12.49 -3.44 12.24
N ASP A 150 11.98 -2.89 11.14
CA ASP A 150 10.75 -3.37 10.50
C ASP A 150 10.83 -4.85 10.09
N ILE A 151 12.01 -5.32 9.65
CA ILE A 151 12.22 -6.72 9.26
C ILE A 151 12.38 -7.62 10.49
N LEU A 152 13.20 -7.21 11.45
CA LEU A 152 13.63 -8.06 12.56
C LEU A 152 12.62 -8.09 13.71
N GLN A 153 12.04 -6.92 14.02
CA GLN A 153 11.12 -6.70 15.14
C GLN A 153 9.68 -6.51 14.65
N GLY A 154 9.51 -5.73 13.58
CA GLY A 154 8.20 -5.42 13.01
C GLY A 154 7.48 -4.29 13.72
N THR A 155 6.29 -3.98 13.23
CA THR A 155 5.36 -3.00 13.77
C THR A 155 4.01 -3.66 14.01
N ASP A 156 3.35 -3.36 15.13
CA ASP A 156 2.06 -3.96 15.53
C ASP A 156 2.03 -5.50 15.47
N GLY A 157 3.16 -6.13 15.80
CA GLY A 157 3.31 -7.59 15.78
C GLY A 157 3.45 -8.20 14.38
N VAL A 158 3.67 -7.39 13.34
CA VAL A 158 3.90 -7.81 11.96
C VAL A 158 5.28 -7.36 11.50
N ARG A 159 6.08 -8.30 11.02
CA ARG A 159 7.41 -8.04 10.48
C ARG A 159 7.36 -7.92 8.96
N ALA A 160 8.10 -6.98 8.39
CA ALA A 160 8.23 -6.82 6.95
C ALA A 160 8.98 -8.02 6.34
N GLY A 161 8.61 -8.38 5.10
CA GLY A 161 9.24 -9.45 4.32
C GLY A 161 10.01 -8.97 3.09
N VAL A 162 9.92 -7.68 2.76
CA VAL A 162 10.64 -7.05 1.64
C VAL A 162 11.00 -5.60 1.99
N ILE A 163 12.11 -5.08 1.45
CA ILE A 163 12.50 -3.66 1.52
C ILE A 163 12.07 -3.00 0.20
N GLY A 164 11.29 -1.92 0.29
CA GLY A 164 10.72 -1.18 -0.83
C GLY A 164 9.47 -0.38 -0.41
N GLU A 165 8.88 0.41 -1.31
CA GLU A 165 9.20 0.52 -2.75
C GLU A 165 10.26 1.57 -3.15
#